data_AF-A0A4Q2YVS5-F1
#
_entry.id   AF-A0A4Q2YVS5-F1
#
_cell.length_a   1.000
_cell.length_b   1.000
_cell.length_c   1.000
_cell.angle_alpha   90.00
_cell.angle_beta   90.00
_cell.angle_gamma   90.00
#
_symmetry.space_group_name_H-M   'P 1'
#
loop_
_entity.id
_entity.type
_entity.pdbx_description
1 polymer ?
#
loop_
_entity_poly.entity_id
_entity_poly.type
_entity_poly.pdbx_seq_one_letter_code
_entity_poly.pdbx_strand_id
1 'polypeptide(L)'
;MTPADISGADIGGESPQKAPAVPGDAAISFTFDGPSAEGGETHQMAEGDIPTLTTQHGTPIADDQNSLKQGARGPTLLEDFHFREKIFHFDHERIPERVVHARGYGAHGFFELTDSLSDVSRADVFQRVGERTPAFVRFSTVAGSKGSFDLARDVRGFAVKLYTQEGNWDLVGNNIPVFFI
;
A
#
# COMPACT_ATOMS: atom_id res chain seq x y z
N MET A 1 13.45 -2.00 15.23
CA MET A 1 13.36 -2.15 13.77
C MET A 1 13.91 -0.88 13.13
N THR A 2 15.16 -0.94 12.68
CA THR A 2 15.76 0.11 11.84
C THR A 2 15.03 0.16 10.50
N PRO A 3 14.88 1.35 9.86
CA PRO A 3 14.41 1.42 8.48
C PRO A 3 15.33 0.58 7.60
N ALA A 4 14.76 -0.24 6.73
CA ALA A 4 15.54 -0.98 5.74
C ALA A 4 16.36 0.01 4.92
N ASP A 5 17.66 -0.28 4.80
CA ASP A 5 18.63 0.50 4.06
C ASP A 5 18.30 0.44 2.56
N ILE A 6 17.67 1.50 2.06
CA ILE A 6 17.27 1.66 0.65
C ILE A 6 18.42 2.19 -0.22
N SER A 7 19.63 2.36 0.33
CA SER A 7 20.80 2.91 -0.36
C SER A 7 21.31 2.07 -1.55
N GLY A 8 20.79 0.86 -1.74
CA GLY A 8 21.09 -0.02 -2.87
C GLY A 8 19.87 -0.67 -3.52
N ALA A 9 18.64 -0.22 -3.21
CA ALA A 9 17.45 -0.74 -3.86
C ALA A 9 17.42 -0.22 -5.30
N ASP A 10 17.44 -1.15 -6.27
CA ASP A 10 17.12 -0.85 -7.66
C ASP A 10 15.68 -0.33 -7.72
N ILE A 11 15.53 0.99 -7.70
CA ILE A 11 14.27 1.72 -7.90
C ILE A 11 13.89 1.82 -9.38
N GLY A 12 14.47 0.96 -10.23
CA GLY A 12 14.00 0.66 -11.57
C GLY A 12 12.57 0.14 -11.52
N GLY A 13 11.61 1.05 -11.34
CA GLY A 13 10.20 0.79 -11.53
C GLY A 13 9.97 0.55 -13.01
N GLU A 14 10.23 -0.68 -13.47
CA GLU A 14 9.56 -1.15 -14.67
C GLU A 14 8.07 -1.02 -14.39
N SER A 15 7.43 -0.09 -15.12
CA SER A 15 5.98 -0.03 -15.14
C SER A 15 5.51 -1.44 -15.53
N PRO A 16 4.62 -2.09 -14.75
CA PRO A 16 4.12 -3.40 -15.11
C PRO A 16 3.68 -3.36 -16.56
N GLN A 17 4.30 -4.17 -17.42
CA GLN A 17 3.91 -4.19 -18.81
C GLN A 17 2.42 -4.54 -18.83
N LYS A 18 1.63 -3.70 -19.49
CA LYS A 18 0.20 -3.94 -19.63
C LYS A 18 0.04 -5.33 -20.23
N ALA A 19 -0.57 -6.24 -19.47
CA ALA A 19 -0.87 -7.57 -19.98
C ALA A 19 -1.61 -7.42 -21.32
N PRO A 20 -1.25 -8.21 -22.34
CA PRO A 20 -1.93 -8.16 -23.62
C PRO A 20 -3.44 -8.33 -23.41
N ALA A 21 -4.23 -7.62 -24.21
CA ALA A 21 -5.67 -7.74 -24.13
C ALA A 21 -6.07 -9.20 -24.35
N VAL A 22 -6.89 -9.74 -23.46
CA VAL A 22 -7.49 -11.07 -23.65
C VAL A 22 -8.24 -11.03 -24.98
N PRO A 23 -7.96 -11.95 -25.92
CA PRO A 23 -8.64 -12.01 -27.21
C PRO A 23 -10.16 -12.03 -27.02
N GLY A 24 -10.91 -11.31 -27.87
CA GLY A 24 -12.37 -11.20 -27.73
C GLY A 24 -13.12 -12.52 -27.94
N ASP A 25 -12.44 -13.50 -28.52
CA ASP A 25 -12.85 -14.88 -28.76
C ASP A 25 -12.15 -15.88 -27.83
N ALA A 26 -11.36 -15.41 -26.86
CA ALA A 26 -10.77 -16.28 -25.86
C ALA A 26 -11.90 -17.03 -25.15
N ALA A 27 -11.82 -18.35 -25.14
CA ALA A 27 -12.74 -19.18 -24.39
C ALA A 27 -12.62 -18.80 -22.91
N ILE A 28 -13.56 -18.00 -22.42
CA ILE A 28 -13.72 -17.75 -21.00
C ILE A 28 -14.24 -19.07 -20.44
N SER A 29 -13.31 -19.87 -19.90
CA SER A 29 -13.67 -21.08 -19.19
C SER A 29 -14.38 -20.66 -17.91
N PHE A 30 -15.70 -20.89 -17.84
CA PHE A 30 -16.47 -20.83 -16.60
C PHE A 30 -16.24 -22.07 -15.73
N THR A 31 -15.46 -23.03 -16.24
CA THR A 31 -15.00 -24.22 -15.53
C THR A 31 -13.59 -23.98 -15.04
N PHE A 32 -13.43 -23.92 -13.72
CA PHE A 32 -12.11 -23.95 -13.08
C PHE A 32 -11.68 -25.42 -13.04
N ASP A 33 -10.57 -25.76 -13.69
CA ASP A 33 -10.00 -27.11 -13.65
C ASP A 33 -9.26 -27.25 -12.31
N GLY A 34 -9.94 -27.83 -11.31
CA GLY A 34 -9.42 -27.96 -9.96
C GLY A 34 -10.37 -28.78 -9.06
N PRO A 35 -9.85 -29.35 -7.95
CA PRO A 35 -10.67 -30.12 -7.03
C PRO A 35 -11.82 -29.25 -6.49
N SER A 36 -13.04 -29.67 -6.77
CA SER A 36 -14.26 -29.08 -6.23
C SER A 36 -14.72 -29.90 -5.04
N ALA A 37 -15.03 -29.24 -3.92
CA ALA A 37 -15.60 -29.89 -2.75
C ALA A 37 -17.10 -30.17 -2.95
N GLU A 38 -17.73 -30.88 -2.00
CA GLU A 38 -19.14 -31.32 -2.11
C GLU A 38 -20.13 -30.15 -2.29
N GLY A 39 -19.77 -28.93 -1.86
CA GLY A 39 -20.59 -27.72 -2.04
C GLY A 39 -20.40 -27.02 -3.39
N GLY A 40 -19.52 -27.52 -4.25
CA GLY A 40 -19.18 -26.92 -5.55
C GLY A 40 -18.17 -25.78 -5.47
N GLU A 41 -17.62 -25.50 -4.29
CA GLU A 41 -16.53 -24.55 -4.10
C GLU A 41 -15.18 -25.11 -4.54
N THR A 42 -14.33 -24.25 -5.11
CA THR A 42 -12.97 -24.63 -5.52
C THR A 42 -12.03 -24.64 -4.31
N HIS A 43 -11.42 -25.79 -4.01
CA HIS A 43 -10.37 -25.89 -2.98
C HIS A 43 -9.01 -25.71 -3.64
N GLN A 44 -8.68 -24.46 -3.94
CA GLN A 44 -7.40 -24.14 -4.56
C GLN A 44 -6.28 -24.31 -3.52
N MET A 45 -5.38 -25.23 -3.78
CA MET A 45 -4.14 -25.39 -3.02
C MET A 45 -3.04 -24.60 -3.72
N ALA A 46 -2.13 -24.03 -2.93
CA ALA A 46 -0.95 -23.39 -3.49
C ALA A 46 -0.07 -24.46 -4.18
N GLU A 47 0.35 -24.20 -5.42
CA GLU A 47 1.19 -25.10 -6.23
C GLU A 47 2.46 -24.39 -6.73
N GLY A 48 3.50 -25.16 -7.03
CA GLY A 48 4.77 -24.64 -7.56
C GLY A 48 5.46 -23.68 -6.60
N ASP A 49 5.79 -22.49 -7.10
CA ASP A 49 6.46 -21.43 -6.33
C ASP A 49 5.49 -20.53 -5.54
N ILE A 50 4.19 -20.85 -5.52
CA ILE A 50 3.18 -20.07 -4.79
C ILE A 50 3.26 -20.43 -3.29
N PRO A 51 3.44 -19.45 -2.38
CA PRO A 51 3.44 -19.72 -0.95
C PRO A 51 2.11 -20.29 -0.45
N THR A 52 2.17 -21.26 0.46
CA THR A 52 1.00 -21.79 1.17
C THR A 52 0.29 -20.68 1.94
N LEU A 53 -1.05 -20.64 1.86
CA LEU A 53 -1.86 -19.75 2.69
C LEU A 53 -1.71 -20.15 4.17
N THR A 54 -1.41 -19.18 5.02
CA THR A 54 -1.24 -19.40 6.46
C THR A 54 -2.06 -18.43 7.30
N THR A 55 -2.27 -18.77 8.57
CA THR A 55 -2.58 -17.77 9.62
C THR A 55 -1.43 -16.79 9.81
N GLN A 56 -1.67 -15.72 10.58
CA GLN A 56 -0.66 -14.77 11.05
C GLN A 56 0.41 -15.43 11.94
N HIS A 57 0.10 -16.59 12.53
CA HIS A 57 1.05 -17.41 13.29
C HIS A 57 1.80 -18.44 12.43
N GLY A 58 1.61 -18.43 11.10
CA GLY A 58 2.29 -19.32 10.16
C GLY A 58 1.71 -20.74 10.10
N THR A 59 0.51 -20.97 10.63
CA THR A 59 -0.16 -22.28 10.52
C THR A 59 -0.77 -22.44 9.15
N PRO A 60 -0.48 -23.51 8.39
CA PRO A 60 -1.04 -23.69 7.05
C PRO A 60 -2.57 -23.87 7.10
N ILE A 61 -3.26 -23.24 6.15
CA ILE A 61 -4.71 -23.31 6.00
C ILE A 61 -5.06 -24.38 4.96
N ALA A 62 -5.86 -25.36 5.37
CA ALA A 62 -6.31 -26.43 4.48
C ALA A 62 -7.56 -26.03 3.67
N ASP A 63 -8.47 -25.25 4.26
CA ASP A 63 -9.71 -24.78 3.63
C ASP A 63 -9.98 -23.32 4.04
N ASP A 64 -10.02 -22.42 3.06
CA ASP A 64 -10.35 -21.00 3.24
C ASP A 64 -11.72 -20.62 2.64
N GLN A 65 -12.48 -21.62 2.18
CA GLN A 65 -13.81 -21.45 1.58
C GLN A 65 -14.93 -21.74 2.58
N ASN A 66 -14.66 -22.57 3.58
CA ASN A 66 -15.65 -22.96 4.58
C ASN A 66 -15.26 -22.58 6.01
N SER A 67 -16.27 -22.20 6.80
CA SER A 67 -16.13 -22.15 8.26
C SER A 67 -16.32 -23.53 8.87
N LEU A 68 -15.64 -23.81 9.98
CA LEU A 68 -15.83 -25.00 10.79
C LEU A 68 -17.21 -24.95 11.48
N LYS A 69 -18.05 -25.95 11.21
CA LYS A 69 -19.45 -26.03 11.67
C LYS A 69 -19.76 -27.35 12.38
N GLN A 70 -20.79 -27.36 13.24
CA GLN A 70 -21.36 -28.60 13.79
C GLN A 70 -22.20 -29.33 12.73
N GLY A 71 -21.54 -30.03 11.81
CA GLY A 71 -22.18 -30.67 10.66
C GLY A 71 -22.41 -29.69 9.49
N ALA A 72 -22.69 -30.23 8.30
CA ALA A 72 -22.69 -29.45 7.04
C ALA A 72 -23.61 -28.21 7.04
N ARG A 73 -24.76 -28.31 7.70
CA ARG A 73 -25.78 -27.24 7.83
C ARG A 73 -25.98 -26.76 9.28
N GLY A 74 -25.01 -27.02 10.15
CA GLY A 74 -25.04 -26.59 11.55
C GLY A 74 -24.41 -25.22 11.78
N PRO A 75 -24.43 -24.74 13.04
CA PRO A 75 -23.80 -23.47 13.42
C PRO A 75 -22.26 -23.55 13.36
N THR A 76 -21.62 -22.40 13.15
CA THR A 76 -20.15 -22.24 13.22
C THR A 76 -19.64 -22.45 14.65
N LEU A 77 -18.49 -23.10 14.77
CA LEU A 77 -17.84 -23.38 16.06
C LEU A 77 -16.88 -22.26 16.47
N LEU A 78 -16.83 -21.95 17.77
CA LEU A 78 -15.91 -20.93 18.32
C LEU A 78 -14.44 -21.36 18.23
N GLU A 79 -14.17 -22.66 18.16
CA GLU A 79 -12.81 -23.21 18.02
C GLU A 79 -12.19 -22.96 16.65
N ASP A 80 -12.97 -22.45 15.68
CA ASP A 80 -12.47 -21.97 14.39
C ASP A 80 -11.60 -20.72 14.57
N PHE A 81 -10.32 -20.94 14.87
CA PHE A 81 -9.36 -19.87 15.11
C PHE A 81 -8.95 -19.15 13.83
N HIS A 82 -8.90 -19.86 12.68
CA HIS A 82 -8.58 -19.28 11.37
C HIS A 82 -9.63 -18.26 10.96
N PHE A 83 -10.91 -18.64 10.98
CA PHE A 83 -12.02 -17.73 10.66
C PHE A 83 -12.01 -16.49 11.54
N ARG A 84 -11.89 -16.68 12.87
CA ARG A 84 -11.88 -15.55 13.81
C ARG A 84 -10.70 -14.62 13.60
N GLU A 85 -9.50 -15.15 13.38
CA GLU A 85 -8.32 -14.34 13.12
C GLU A 85 -8.50 -13.49 11.86
N LYS A 86 -8.96 -14.10 10.76
CA LYS A 86 -9.19 -13.42 9.48
C LYS A 86 -10.21 -12.29 9.59
N ILE A 87 -11.37 -12.57 10.19
CA ILE A 87 -12.44 -11.57 10.37
C ILE A 87 -12.01 -10.49 11.36
N PHE A 88 -11.31 -10.85 12.45
CA PHE A 88 -10.82 -9.88 13.41
C PHE A 88 -9.83 -8.90 12.76
N HIS A 89 -8.91 -9.38 11.93
CA HIS A 89 -8.00 -8.50 11.21
C HIS A 89 -8.76 -7.59 10.22
N PHE A 90 -9.73 -8.14 9.49
CA PHE A 90 -10.59 -7.38 8.57
C PHE A 90 -11.37 -6.25 9.28
N ASP A 91 -12.02 -6.57 10.39
CA ASP A 91 -12.81 -5.62 11.19
C ASP A 91 -11.95 -4.44 11.70
N HIS A 92 -10.64 -4.63 11.82
CA HIS A 92 -9.69 -3.64 12.31
C HIS A 92 -8.78 -3.04 11.23
N GLU A 93 -9.09 -3.22 9.93
CA GLU A 93 -8.30 -2.63 8.84
C GLU A 93 -8.34 -1.09 8.81
N ARG A 94 -9.39 -0.49 9.35
CA ARG A 94 -9.63 0.95 9.23
C ARG A 94 -9.01 1.71 10.40
N ILE A 95 -8.03 2.54 10.09
CA ILE A 95 -7.48 3.56 11.01
C ILE A 95 -8.16 4.92 10.77
N PRO A 96 -8.19 5.82 11.76
CA PRO A 96 -8.72 7.16 11.57
C PRO A 96 -8.06 7.89 10.39
N GLU A 97 -8.87 8.60 9.61
CA GLU A 97 -8.34 9.50 8.58
C GLU A 97 -7.68 10.73 9.20
N ARG A 98 -6.87 11.45 8.41
CA ARG A 98 -6.29 12.72 8.86
C ARG A 98 -7.42 13.73 9.06
N VAL A 99 -7.33 14.54 10.12
CA VAL A 99 -8.33 15.58 10.43
C VAL A 99 -8.51 16.59 9.29
N VAL A 100 -7.44 16.86 8.55
CA VAL A 100 -7.43 17.60 7.28
C VAL A 100 -6.51 16.87 6.31
N HIS A 101 -6.67 17.12 5.02
CA HIS A 101 -5.88 16.43 3.99
C HIS A 101 -6.07 14.90 3.95
N ALA A 102 -7.29 14.42 4.20
CA ALA A 102 -7.61 13.00 4.24
C ALA A 102 -7.46 12.33 2.86
N ARG A 103 -8.01 12.94 1.80
CA ARG A 103 -7.87 12.48 0.42
C ARG A 103 -6.50 12.87 -0.16
N GLY A 104 -5.73 11.89 -0.63
CA GLY A 104 -4.41 12.16 -1.19
C GLY A 104 -3.69 10.93 -1.74
N TYR A 105 -2.58 11.19 -2.42
CA TYR A 105 -1.76 10.20 -3.14
C TYR A 105 -0.30 10.35 -2.78
N GLY A 106 0.44 9.23 -2.77
CA GLY A 106 1.86 9.20 -2.47
C GLY A 106 2.69 8.80 -3.69
N ALA A 107 3.90 9.31 -3.80
CA ALA A 107 4.90 8.85 -4.76
C ALA A 107 6.30 8.86 -4.14
N HIS A 108 7.13 7.91 -4.54
CA HIS A 108 8.56 7.88 -4.21
C HIS A 108 9.38 8.59 -5.29
N GLY A 109 10.52 9.14 -4.90
CA GLY A 109 11.48 9.76 -5.80
C GLY A 109 12.74 10.15 -5.06
N PHE A 110 13.44 11.16 -5.56
CA PHE A 110 14.61 11.73 -4.91
C PHE A 110 14.65 13.25 -5.09
N PHE A 111 15.32 13.91 -4.16
CA PHE A 111 15.78 15.28 -4.30
C PHE A 111 17.23 15.26 -4.79
N GLU A 112 17.55 16.10 -5.78
CA GLU A 112 18.91 16.28 -6.28
C GLU A 112 19.28 17.77 -6.18
N LEU A 113 20.35 18.08 -5.46
CA LEU A 113 20.83 19.45 -5.32
C LEU A 113 21.53 19.89 -6.60
N THR A 114 21.06 20.94 -7.25
CA THR A 114 21.70 21.47 -8.49
C THR A 114 22.78 22.49 -8.21
N ASP A 115 22.62 23.29 -7.16
CA ASP A 115 23.51 24.37 -6.76
C ASP A 115 23.73 24.34 -5.25
N SER A 116 24.98 24.52 -4.81
CA SER A 116 25.29 24.49 -3.38
C SER A 116 24.61 25.65 -2.64
N LEU A 117 24.06 25.35 -1.46
CA LEU A 117 23.52 26.35 -0.52
C LEU A 117 24.31 26.36 0.80
N SER A 118 25.57 25.90 0.76
CA SER A 118 26.47 25.82 1.92
C SER A 118 26.80 27.18 2.54
N ASP A 119 26.63 28.28 1.80
CA ASP A 119 26.81 29.66 2.26
C ASP A 119 25.64 30.17 3.12
N VAL A 120 24.44 29.60 2.93
CA VAL A 120 23.22 30.01 3.64
C VAL A 120 22.70 28.96 4.63
N SER A 121 23.05 27.69 4.47
CA SER A 121 22.59 26.60 5.32
C SER A 121 23.68 25.56 5.56
N ARG A 122 23.73 25.05 6.79
CA ARG A 122 24.59 23.93 7.20
C ARG A 122 23.93 22.56 7.09
N ALA A 123 22.67 22.50 6.64
CA ALA A 123 21.94 21.24 6.55
C ALA A 123 22.62 20.32 5.54
N ASP A 124 22.81 19.06 5.91
CA ASP A 124 23.57 18.07 5.13
C ASP A 124 23.11 17.95 3.65
N VAL A 125 21.79 17.95 3.43
CA VAL A 125 21.13 17.86 2.11
C VAL A 125 21.48 19.00 1.13
N PHE A 126 22.12 20.07 1.62
CA PHE A 126 22.47 21.26 0.84
C PHE A 126 23.98 21.45 0.62
N GLN A 127 24.80 20.49 1.05
CA GLN A 127 26.26 20.64 1.02
C GLN A 127 26.90 20.12 -0.27
N ARG A 128 26.28 19.15 -0.95
CA ARG A 128 26.92 18.39 -2.05
C ARG A 128 26.03 18.38 -3.29
N VAL A 129 26.46 19.10 -4.33
CA VAL A 129 25.76 19.16 -5.62
C VAL A 129 25.75 17.77 -6.29
N GLY A 130 24.61 17.41 -6.88
CA GLY A 130 24.37 16.12 -7.53
C GLY A 130 24.05 14.97 -6.58
N GLU A 131 24.08 15.19 -5.26
CA GLU A 131 23.67 14.16 -4.31
C GLU A 131 22.17 13.92 -4.40
N ARG A 132 21.79 12.64 -4.47
CA ARG A 132 20.39 12.20 -4.49
C ARG A 132 19.95 11.76 -3.10
N THR A 133 19.07 12.55 -2.49
CA THR A 133 18.43 12.21 -1.22
C THR A 133 17.08 11.53 -1.51
N PRO A 134 16.82 10.31 -1.01
CA PRO A 134 15.52 9.67 -1.17
C PRO A 134 14.39 10.54 -0.65
N ALA A 135 13.26 10.53 -1.35
CA ALA A 135 12.10 11.34 -1.03
C ALA A 135 10.80 10.55 -1.14
N PHE A 136 9.84 10.92 -0.28
CA PHE A 136 8.45 10.53 -0.43
C PHE A 136 7.58 11.78 -0.41
N VAL A 137 6.75 11.93 -1.45
CA VAL A 137 5.79 13.04 -1.55
C VAL A 137 4.39 12.53 -1.30
N ARG A 138 3.57 13.35 -0.61
CA ARG A 138 2.13 13.16 -0.53
C ARG A 138 1.38 14.41 -0.99
N PHE A 139 0.57 14.25 -2.05
CA PHE A 139 -0.39 15.25 -2.52
C PHE A 139 -1.75 15.04 -1.87
N SER A 140 -2.53 16.09 -1.69
CA SER A 140 -3.86 15.99 -1.07
C SER A 140 -4.76 17.19 -1.36
N THR A 141 -6.09 17.00 -1.27
CA THR A 141 -7.04 18.11 -1.02
C THR A 141 -7.01 18.48 0.48
N VAL A 142 -7.82 19.41 0.98
CA VAL A 142 -7.80 19.83 2.40
C VAL A 142 -9.07 19.41 3.13
N ALA A 143 -10.24 19.85 2.65
CA ALA A 143 -11.49 19.80 3.42
C ALA A 143 -12.22 18.47 3.31
N GLY A 144 -12.07 17.76 2.19
CA GLY A 144 -12.79 16.51 1.94
C GLY A 144 -12.24 15.32 2.72
N SER A 145 -13.14 14.44 3.18
CA SER A 145 -12.81 13.11 3.71
C SER A 145 -12.12 12.21 2.67
N LYS A 146 -11.58 11.07 3.09
CA LYS A 146 -10.83 10.12 2.26
C LYS A 146 -11.56 9.69 0.97
N GLY A 147 -12.90 9.66 0.99
CA GLY A 147 -13.76 9.31 -0.15
C GLY A 147 -14.15 10.46 -1.10
N SER A 148 -13.62 11.67 -0.89
CA SER A 148 -13.97 12.85 -1.71
C SER A 148 -13.32 12.84 -3.10
N PHE A 149 -13.84 13.70 -4.00
CA PHE A 149 -13.37 13.83 -5.38
C PHE A 149 -12.12 14.70 -5.50
N ASP A 150 -11.20 14.33 -6.40
CA ASP A 150 -9.90 14.99 -6.56
C ASP A 150 -9.96 16.36 -7.26
N LEU A 151 -10.97 16.58 -8.11
CA LEU A 151 -11.12 17.79 -8.93
C LEU A 151 -11.92 18.90 -8.26
N ALA A 152 -12.23 18.77 -6.96
CA ALA A 152 -12.92 19.81 -6.21
C ALA A 152 -12.08 21.10 -6.12
N ARG A 153 -12.73 22.27 -6.11
CA ARG A 153 -12.04 23.54 -5.85
C ARG A 153 -11.62 23.58 -4.38
N ASP A 154 -10.31 23.47 -4.14
CA ASP A 154 -9.72 23.42 -2.80
C ASP A 154 -8.23 23.79 -2.89
N VAL A 155 -7.58 24.07 -1.76
CA VAL A 155 -6.11 24.11 -1.69
C VAL A 155 -5.56 22.69 -1.89
N ARG A 156 -4.31 22.57 -2.33
CA ARG A 156 -3.63 21.29 -2.45
C ARG A 156 -2.44 21.22 -1.51
N GLY A 157 -2.43 20.21 -0.63
CA GLY A 157 -1.26 19.88 0.17
C GLY A 157 -0.19 19.25 -0.70
N PHE A 158 1.05 19.66 -0.47
CA PHE A 158 2.26 19.15 -1.11
C PHE A 158 3.31 18.94 -0.03
N ALA A 159 3.26 17.77 0.62
CA ALA A 159 4.19 17.39 1.68
C ALA A 159 5.32 16.54 1.12
N VAL A 160 6.57 16.96 1.30
CA VAL A 160 7.77 16.23 0.88
C VAL A 160 8.56 15.82 2.12
N LYS A 161 8.77 14.51 2.28
CA LYS A 161 9.68 13.93 3.27
C LYS A 161 11.00 13.59 2.59
N LEU A 162 12.09 14.15 3.09
CA LEU A 162 13.45 13.88 2.67
C LEU A 162 14.14 13.00 3.72
N TYR A 163 14.66 11.86 3.30
CA TYR A 163 15.37 10.92 4.16
C TYR A 163 16.85 11.28 4.19
N THR A 164 17.22 12.29 4.98
CA THR A 164 18.60 12.81 5.04
C THR A 164 19.47 11.97 6.00
N GLN A 165 20.79 12.14 5.91
CA GLN A 165 21.74 11.46 6.80
C GLN A 165 21.64 11.92 8.26
N GLU A 166 21.14 13.14 8.48
CA GLU A 166 20.95 13.74 9.81
C GLU A 166 19.51 13.59 10.33
N GLY A 167 18.69 12.77 9.65
CA GLY A 167 17.30 12.49 10.02
C GLY A 167 16.29 12.92 8.95
N ASN A 168 15.02 12.60 9.20
CA ASN A 168 13.96 12.96 8.26
C ASN A 168 13.69 14.46 8.31
N TRP A 169 13.65 15.10 7.16
CA TRP A 169 13.19 16.48 7.03
C TRP A 169 11.86 16.53 6.27
N ASP A 170 10.83 17.06 6.92
CA ASP A 170 9.47 17.17 6.36
C ASP A 170 9.18 18.61 5.95
N LEU A 171 9.19 18.86 4.64
CA LEU A 171 8.72 20.11 4.04
C LEU A 171 7.22 19.99 3.74
N VAL A 172 6.39 20.43 4.68
CA VAL A 172 4.92 20.31 4.61
C VAL A 172 4.32 21.59 4.02
N GLY A 173 4.22 21.64 2.68
CA GLY A 173 3.74 22.80 1.93
C GLY A 173 2.34 22.67 1.35
N ASN A 174 1.92 23.74 0.68
CA ASN A 174 0.70 23.81 -0.15
C ASN A 174 1.05 24.30 -1.57
N ASN A 175 0.09 24.18 -2.50
CA ASN A 175 0.20 24.75 -3.85
C ASN A 175 -0.02 26.26 -3.93
N ILE A 176 -0.14 26.95 -2.79
CA ILE A 176 -0.29 28.40 -2.69
C ILE A 176 0.81 28.95 -1.76
N PRO A 177 1.33 30.17 -2.02
CA PRO A 177 2.42 30.75 -1.24
C PRO A 177 1.97 31.49 0.03
N VAL A 178 0.66 31.55 0.29
CA VAL A 178 0.05 32.22 1.45
C VAL A 178 -0.96 31.29 2.12
N PHE A 179 -1.44 31.65 3.31
CA PHE A 179 -2.51 30.94 3.99
C PHE A 179 -3.69 31.87 4.29
N PHE A 180 -4.81 31.30 4.76
CA PHE A 180 -6.04 32.06 5.02
C PHE A 180 -5.96 32.97 6.26
N ILE A 181 -5.09 32.63 7.21
CA ILE A 181 -4.80 33.35 8.47
C ILE A 181 -3.30 33.41 8.71
#